data_AF-A0A3L6JC84-F1
#
_entry.id   AF-A0A3L6JC84-F1
#
_cell.length_a   1.000
_cell.length_b   1.000
_cell.length_c   1.000
_cell.angle_alpha   90.00
_cell.angle_beta   90.00
_cell.angle_gamma   90.00
#
_symmetry.space_group_name_H-M   'P 1'
#
loop_
_entity.id
_entity.type
_entity.pdbx_description
1 polymer ?
#
loop_
_entity_poly.entity_id
_entity_poly.type
_entity_poly.pdbx_seq_one_letter_code
_entity_poly.pdbx_strand_id
1 'polypeptide(L)'
;MKIYETGRVCVKTMGRETGSYCVIVASKDENMVVVTGPKKISGVRRRPCNIKHLEPLETQLEIAEDADDETVEKAITDAGLLEKFRSKVRLPQ
;
A
#
# COMPACT_ATOMS: atom_id res chain seq x y z
N MET A 1 -3.53 8.45 -17.97
CA MET A 1 -2.39 7.88 -17.21
C MET A 1 -2.95 7.23 -15.97
N LYS A 2 -2.85 5.91 -15.82
CA LYS A 2 -3.28 5.20 -14.61
C LYS A 2 -2.24 5.42 -13.52
N ILE A 3 -2.52 6.31 -12.59
CA ILE A 3 -1.63 6.60 -11.45
C ILE A 3 -1.70 5.45 -10.43
N TYR A 4 -2.82 4.70 -10.45
CA TYR A 4 -3.11 3.57 -9.56
C TYR A 4 -3.09 2.26 -10.34
N GLU A 5 -1.89 1.82 -10.70
CA GLU A 5 -1.67 0.46 -11.19
C GLU A 5 -1.39 -0.49 -10.02
N THR A 6 -1.64 -1.77 -10.25
CA THR A 6 -1.35 -2.83 -9.30
C THR A 6 0.14 -2.84 -8.97
N GLY A 7 0.43 -3.04 -7.68
CA GLY A 7 1.79 -2.98 -7.15
C GLY A 7 2.34 -1.59 -6.83
N ARG A 8 1.59 -0.51 -7.07
CA ARG A 8 2.00 0.82 -6.59
C ARG A 8 1.99 0.87 -5.06
N VAL A 9 3.07 1.39 -4.48
CA VAL A 9 3.14 1.67 -3.04
C VAL A 9 2.45 2.99 -2.76
N CYS A 10 1.65 3.06 -1.70
CA CYS A 10 0.95 4.25 -1.27
C CYS A 10 1.11 4.46 0.24
N VAL A 11 1.05 5.71 0.70
CA VAL A 11 0.92 6.01 2.14
C VAL A 11 -0.48 6.48 2.44
N LYS A 12 -1.00 6.13 3.62
CA LYS A 12 -2.24 6.70 4.12
C LYS A 12 -2.00 8.07 4.74
N THR A 13 -2.60 9.09 4.16
CA THR A 13 -2.55 10.46 4.66
C THR A 13 -3.57 10.72 5.76
N MET A 14 -4.68 9.97 5.79
CA MET A 14 -5.79 10.18 6.74
C MET A 14 -6.36 8.89 7.33
N GLY A 15 -6.75 8.95 8.61
CA GLY A 15 -7.47 7.88 9.34
C GLY A 15 -6.69 7.26 10.51
N ARG A 16 -7.17 6.13 11.04
CA ARG A 16 -6.53 5.40 12.15
C ARG A 16 -5.15 4.83 11.82
N GLU A 17 -4.88 4.64 10.53
CA GLU A 17 -3.63 4.09 9.99
C GLU A 17 -2.81 5.20 9.28
N THR A 18 -2.98 6.45 9.69
CA THR A 18 -2.22 7.58 9.11
C THR A 18 -0.72 7.36 9.28
N GLY A 19 0.04 7.56 8.20
CA GLY A 19 1.48 7.34 8.17
C GLY A 19 1.90 5.89 7.96
N SER A 20 0.95 4.95 7.80
CA SER A 20 1.24 3.58 7.39
C SER A 20 1.33 3.47 5.87
N TYR A 21 2.32 2.69 5.42
CA TYR A 21 2.47 2.31 4.02
C TYR A 21 1.55 1.15 3.64
N CYS A 22 1.13 1.11 2.39
CA CYS A 22 0.28 0.08 1.82
C CYS A 22 0.61 -0.12 0.33
N VAL A 23 0.17 -1.24 -0.23
CA VAL A 23 0.37 -1.60 -1.63
C VAL A 23 -1.00 -1.84 -2.26
N ILE A 24 -1.19 -1.38 -3.49
CA ILE A 24 -2.41 -1.62 -4.25
C ILE A 24 -2.36 -3.01 -4.87
N VAL A 25 -3.33 -3.86 -4.56
CA VAL A 25 -3.41 -5.23 -5.07
C VAL A 25 -4.34 -5.33 -6.27
N ALA A 26 -5.43 -4.53 -6.26
CA ALA A 26 -6.40 -4.49 -7.34
C ALA A 26 -7.09 -3.13 -7.37
N SER A 27 -7.33 -2.59 -8.56
CA SER A 27 -8.24 -1.47 -8.78
C SER A 27 -9.63 -2.02 -9.11
N LYS A 28 -10.65 -1.69 -8.32
CA LYS A 28 -12.03 -2.15 -8.58
C LYS A 28 -12.81 -1.17 -9.46
N ASP A 29 -12.74 0.11 -9.08
CA ASP A 29 -13.50 1.19 -9.71
C ASP A 29 -12.60 2.42 -9.90
N GLU A 30 -13.13 3.48 -10.51
CA GLU A 30 -12.39 4.73 -10.75
C GLU A 30 -11.84 5.37 -9.47
N ASN A 31 -12.54 5.21 -8.33
CA ASN A 31 -12.17 5.82 -7.05
C ASN A 31 -11.88 4.82 -5.92
N MET A 32 -12.07 3.52 -6.15
CA MET A 32 -11.90 2.49 -5.12
C MET A 32 -10.82 1.48 -5.51
N VAL A 33 -9.85 1.34 -4.63
CA VAL A 33 -8.74 0.40 -4.76
C VAL A 33 -8.72 -0.55 -3.57
N VAL A 34 -8.37 -1.81 -3.83
CA VAL A 34 -8.08 -2.79 -2.78
C VAL A 34 -6.62 -2.62 -2.41
N VAL A 35 -6.40 -2.13 -1.19
CA VAL A 35 -5.06 -2.05 -0.62
C VAL A 35 -4.81 -3.24 0.28
N THR A 36 -3.57 -3.70 0.28
CA THR A 36 -3.06 -4.59 1.29
C THR A 36 -1.81 -4.00 1.93
N GLY A 37 -1.58 -4.37 3.17
CA GLY A 37 -0.28 -4.24 3.79
C GLY A 37 -0.08 -5.51 4.60
N PRO A 38 1.08 -6.16 4.56
CA PRO A 38 1.30 -7.29 5.44
C PRO A 38 1.21 -6.79 6.89
N LYS A 39 0.28 -7.36 7.65
CA LYS A 39 -0.02 -6.99 9.05
C LYS A 39 1.24 -6.94 9.92
N LYS A 40 2.22 -7.79 9.63
CA LYS A 40 3.48 -7.88 10.36
C LYS A 40 4.40 -6.66 10.16
N ILE A 41 4.26 -5.95 9.03
CA ILE A 41 5.16 -4.86 8.66
C ILE A 41 4.47 -3.50 8.80
N SER A 42 3.31 -3.31 8.16
CA SER A 42 2.63 -2.01 8.10
C SER A 42 1.42 -1.89 9.03
N GLY A 43 0.88 -3.03 9.48
CA GLY A 43 -0.33 -3.11 10.30
C GLY A 43 -1.63 -2.82 9.53
N VAL A 44 -1.56 -2.50 8.23
CA VAL A 44 -2.74 -2.27 7.40
C VAL A 44 -3.46 -3.59 7.10
N ARG A 45 -4.78 -3.64 7.26
CA ARG A 45 -5.56 -4.82 6.83
C ARG A 45 -5.93 -4.71 5.36
N ARG A 46 -6.00 -5.85 4.66
CA ARG A 46 -6.57 -5.92 3.30
C ARG A 46 -7.99 -5.37 3.33
N ARG A 47 -8.22 -4.21 2.70
CA ARG A 47 -9.53 -3.54 2.65
C ARG A 47 -9.64 -2.64 1.44
N PRO A 48 -10.85 -2.45 0.90
CA PRO A 48 -11.09 -1.39 -0.07
C PRO A 48 -10.87 -0.02 0.60
N CYS A 49 -10.14 0.86 -0.06
CA CYS A 49 -9.93 2.24 0.33
C CYS A 49 -10.20 3.17 -0.85
N ASN A 50 -10.67 4.37 -0.54
CA ASN A 50 -10.83 5.41 -1.54
C ASN A 50 -9.46 6.01 -1.87
N ILE A 51 -9.20 6.26 -3.15
CA ILE A 51 -7.95 6.88 -3.63
C ILE A 51 -7.68 8.25 -2.99
N LYS A 52 -8.71 8.98 -2.55
CA LYS A 52 -8.56 10.28 -1.87
C LYS A 52 -7.73 10.23 -0.58
N HIS A 53 -7.65 9.07 0.06
CA HIS A 53 -6.96 8.88 1.35
C HIS A 53 -5.57 8.28 1.18
N LEU A 54 -5.16 8.07 -0.07
CA LEU A 54 -3.93 7.38 -0.45
C LEU A 54 -3.09 8.36 -1.24
N GLU A 55 -1.84 8.52 -0.83
CA GLU A 55 -0.86 9.25 -1.62
C GLU A 55 0.06 8.21 -2.29
N PRO A 56 0.01 8.06 -3.62
CA PRO A 56 0.85 7.13 -4.33
C PRO A 56 2.30 7.60 -4.29
N LEU A 57 3.20 6.67 -3.99
CA LEU A 57 4.62 6.89 -4.05
C LEU A 57 5.15 6.58 -5.46
N GLU A 58 6.36 7.05 -5.70
CA GLU A 58 7.13 6.81 -6.93
C GLU A 58 7.55 5.34 -7.06
N THR A 59 7.54 4.62 -5.93
CA THR A 59 7.93 3.22 -5.86
C THR A 59 6.80 2.31 -6.33
N GLN A 60 7.11 1.50 -7.34
CA GLN A 60 6.22 0.46 -7.86
C GLN A 60 6.86 -0.91 -7.62
N LEU A 61 6.06 -1.83 -7.14
CA LEU A 61 6.38 -3.25 -7.02
C LEU A 61 5.74 -3.97 -8.19
N GLU A 62 6.42 -4.92 -8.79
CA GLU A 62 5.81 -5.82 -9.77
C GLU A 62 5.16 -6.98 -9.01
N ILE A 63 3.85 -6.86 -8.75
CA ILE A 63 3.04 -7.94 -8.19
C ILE A 63 1.90 -8.29 -9.13
N ALA A 64 1.47 -9.55 -9.09
CA ALA A 64 0.28 -9.99 -9.81
C ALA A 64 -0.99 -9.34 -9.24
N GLU A 65 -2.00 -9.18 -10.09
CA GLU A 65 -3.34 -8.78 -9.66
C GLU A 65 -3.89 -9.83 -8.69
N ASP A 66 -4.42 -9.38 -7.55
CA ASP A 66 -4.91 -10.25 -6.47
C ASP A 66 -3.85 -11.10 -5.73
N ALA A 67 -2.59 -10.65 -5.70
CA ALA A 67 -1.53 -11.32 -4.94
C ALA A 67 -1.88 -11.56 -3.46
N ASP A 68 -1.59 -12.77 -2.98
CA ASP A 68 -1.73 -13.17 -1.59
C ASP A 68 -0.77 -12.43 -0.65
N ASP A 69 -1.13 -12.37 0.63
CA ASP A 69 -0.33 -11.74 1.68
C ASP A 69 1.13 -12.26 1.71
N GLU A 70 1.36 -13.56 1.43
CA GLU A 70 2.71 -14.14 1.37
C GLU A 70 3.54 -13.62 0.19
N THR A 71 2.93 -13.50 -0.99
CA THR A 71 3.59 -12.98 -2.19
C THR A 71 3.94 -11.51 -2.01
N VAL A 72 3.06 -10.75 -1.35
CA VAL A 72 3.31 -9.35 -1.03
C VAL A 72 4.40 -9.21 0.04
N GLU A 73 4.47 -10.07 1.05
CA GLU A 73 5.59 -10.09 2.02
C GLU A 73 6.93 -10.34 1.31
N LYS A 74 6.98 -11.28 0.36
CA LYS A 74 8.19 -11.55 -0.43
C LYS A 74 8.58 -10.37 -1.32
N ALA A 75 7.64 -9.79 -2.07
CA ALA A 75 7.91 -8.65 -2.93
C ALA A 75 8.40 -7.42 -2.15
N ILE A 76 7.87 -7.17 -0.96
CA ILE A 76 8.32 -6.07 -0.08
C ILE A 76 9.72 -6.35 0.48
N THR A 77 10.02 -7.61 0.78
CA THR A 77 11.35 -8.04 1.25
C THR A 77 12.40 -7.90 0.16
N ASP A 78 12.07 -8.36 -1.06
CA ASP A 78 12.93 -8.29 -2.23
C ASP A 78 13.24 -6.85 -2.64
N ALA A 79 12.23 -5.98 -2.57
CA ALA A 79 12.39 -4.55 -2.82
C ALA A 79 13.13 -3.78 -1.70
N GLY A 80 13.47 -4.43 -0.59
CA GLY A 80 14.18 -3.78 0.53
C GLY A 80 13.38 -2.67 1.22
N LEU A 81 12.05 -2.60 1.01
CA LEU A 81 11.19 -1.52 1.54
C LEU A 81 10.73 -1.76 2.98
N LEU A 82 11.20 -2.85 3.61
CA LEU A 82 10.91 -3.22 5.00
C LEU A 82 11.17 -2.09 5.99
N GLU A 83 12.26 -1.34 5.82
CA GLU A 83 12.59 -0.20 6.70
C GLU A 83 11.62 0.98 6.52
N LYS A 84 11.22 1.27 5.28
CA LYS A 84 10.23 2.33 5.00
C LYS A 84 8.86 1.96 5.58
N PHE A 85 8.42 0.72 5.40
CA PHE A 85 7.12 0.26 5.92
C PHE A 85 7.05 0.20 7.46
N ARG A 86 8.18 -0.06 8.14
CA ARG A 86 8.27 -0.03 9.61
C ARG A 86 8.27 1.38 10.18
N SER A 87 8.82 2.36 9.46
CA SER A 87 8.88 3.74 9.92
C SER A 87 7.54 4.44 9.67
N LYS A 88 6.70 4.52 10.70
CA LYS A 88 5.46 5.31 10.62
C LYS A 88 5.83 6.77 10.37
N VAL A 89 5.35 7.31 9.25
CA VAL A 89 5.53 8.74 8.96
C VAL A 89 4.61 9.49 9.93
N ARG A 90 5.20 10.10 10.97
CA ARG A 90 4.47 11.05 11.82
C ARG A 90 4.28 12.34 11.02
N LEU A 91 3.14 12.43 10.32
CA LEU A 91 2.67 13.71 9.80
C LEU A 91 2.25 14.57 11.01
N PRO A 92 2.81 15.78 11.19
CA PRO A 92 2.34 16.71 12.21
C PRO A 92 0.88 17.08 11.87
N GLN A 93 0.00 16.99 12.88
CA GLN A 93 -1.38 17.47 12.78
C GLN A 93 -1.45 18.99 12.72
#